data_AF-K0RWB7-F1
#
_entry.id   AF-K0RWB7-F1
#
_cell.length_a   1.000
_cell.length_b   1.000
_cell.length_c   1.000
_cell.angle_alpha   90.00
_cell.angle_beta   90.00
_cell.angle_gamma   90.00
#
_symmetry.space_group_name_H-M   'P 1'
#
loop_
_entity.id
_entity.type
_entity.pdbx_description
1 polymer ?
#
loop_
_entity_poly.entity_id
_entity_poly.type
_entity_poly.pdbx_seq_one_letter_code
_entity_poly.pdbx_strand_id
1 'polypeptide(L)' 'YAPTAGIRELREKVANYYNTLYREHKSSQYTYENVCVVPGGRAGLTRVMAALGDISVGFFTPDYT' A
#
# COMPACT_ATOMS: atom_id res chain seq x y z
N TYR A 1 -14.12 15.89 6.19
CA TYR A 1 -12.85 15.70 5.47
C TYR A 1 -12.19 14.43 5.99
N ALA A 2 -11.62 13.58 5.14
CA ALA A 2 -10.94 12.36 5.58
C ALA A 2 -9.40 12.53 5.56
N PRO A 3 -8.64 11.74 6.33
CA PRO A 3 -7.18 11.75 6.25
C PRO A 3 -6.68 11.35 4.86
N THR A 4 -5.56 11.91 4.44
CA THR A 4 -4.95 11.67 3.10
C THR A 4 -4.54 10.21 2.86
N ALA A 5 -4.29 9.47 3.93
CA ALA A 5 -3.98 8.04 3.91
C ALA A 5 -5.23 7.13 3.94
N GLY A 6 -6.43 7.71 4.08
CA GLY A 6 -7.68 7.00 4.33
C GLY A 6 -8.09 7.00 5.82
N ILE A 7 -9.38 6.73 6.05
CA ILE A 7 -9.93 6.59 7.41
C ILE A 7 -9.31 5.38 8.12
N ARG A 8 -9.13 5.48 9.43
CA ARG A 8 -8.40 4.48 10.21
C ARG A 8 -9.11 3.12 10.20
N GLU A 9 -10.42 3.13 10.32
CA GLU A 9 -11.27 1.93 10.36
C GLU A 9 -11.11 1.08 9.09
N LEU A 10 -11.09 1.74 7.93
CA LEU A 10 -10.87 1.07 6.64
C LEU A 10 -9.45 0.47 6.59
N ARG A 11 -8.45 1.22 7.02
CA ARG A 11 -7.05 0.77 7.03
C ARG A 11 -6.84 -0.43 7.95
N GLU A 12 -7.47 -0.45 9.12
CA GLU A 12 -7.44 -1.59 10.06
C GLU A 12 -8.09 -2.84 9.44
N LYS A 13 -9.24 -2.69 8.76
CA LYS A 13 -9.90 -3.81 8.09
C LYS A 13 -9.06 -4.39 6.95
N VAL A 14 -8.42 -3.53 6.15
CA VAL A 14 -7.49 -3.94 5.11
C VAL A 14 -6.27 -4.66 5.72
N ALA A 15 -5.67 -4.12 6.79
CA ALA A 15 -4.54 -4.75 7.47
C ALA A 15 -4.90 -6.17 7.97
N ASN A 16 -6.06 -6.31 8.61
CA ASN A 16 -6.57 -7.60 9.08
C ASN A 16 -6.80 -8.59 7.94
N TYR A 17 -7.37 -8.14 6.82
CA TYR A 17 -7.56 -8.98 5.63
C TYR A 17 -6.22 -9.51 5.08
N TYR A 18 -5.21 -8.64 4.96
CA TYR A 18 -3.87 -9.04 4.54
C TYR A 18 -3.20 -10.00 5.54
N ASN A 19 -3.42 -9.78 6.83
CA ASN A 19 -2.90 -10.63 7.88
C ASN A 19 -3.46 -12.06 7.78
N THR A 20 -4.78 -12.18 7.61
CA THR A 20 -5.44 -13.47 7.41
C THR A 20 -4.97 -14.19 6.14
N LEU A 21 -4.84 -13.49 5.02
CA LEU A 21 -4.48 -14.14 3.75
C LEU A 21 -3.00 -14.52 3.64
N TYR A 22 -2.10 -13.70 4.17
CA TYR A 22 -0.68 -13.78 3.83
C TYR A 22 0.26 -13.80 5.05
N ARG A 23 -0.27 -13.59 6.27
CA ARG A 23 0.56 -13.45 7.48
C ARG A 23 0.10 -14.28 8.67
N GLU A 24 -0.78 -15.27 8.49
CA GLU A 24 -1.33 -16.08 9.60
C GLU A 24 -0.22 -16.67 10.51
N HIS A 25 0.89 -17.13 9.94
CA HIS A 25 2.01 -17.73 10.68
C HIS A 25 3.24 -16.81 10.80
N LYS A 26 3.10 -15.51 10.51
CA LYS A 26 4.19 -14.55 10.66
C LYS A 26 4.14 -13.91 12.05
N SER A 27 5.30 -13.77 12.68
CA SER A 27 5.44 -13.09 13.98
C SER A 27 5.07 -11.60 13.91
N SER A 28 5.37 -10.95 12.79
CA SER A 28 4.97 -9.57 12.52
C SER A 28 3.61 -9.55 11.84
N GLN A 29 2.64 -8.84 12.41
CA GLN A 29 1.34 -8.54 11.83
C GLN A 29 1.29 -7.09 11.35
N TYR A 30 0.53 -6.81 10.30
CA TYR A 30 0.29 -5.45 9.84
C TYR A 30 -0.73 -4.74 10.71
N THR A 31 -0.52 -3.45 10.91
CA THR A 31 -1.46 -2.53 11.55
C THR A 31 -1.97 -1.51 10.52
N TYR A 32 -2.85 -0.60 10.93
CA TYR A 32 -3.31 0.50 10.07
C TYR A 32 -2.15 1.34 9.52
N GLU A 33 -1.02 1.41 10.22
CA GLU A 33 0.16 2.18 9.84
C GLU A 33 0.84 1.63 8.59
N ASN A 34 0.69 0.33 8.32
CA ASN A 34 1.21 -0.31 7.12
C ASN A 34 0.31 -0.12 5.88
N VAL A 35 -0.86 0.50 6.04
CA VAL A 35 -1.86 0.62 4.97
C VAL A 35 -2.08 2.08 4.59
N CYS A 36 -2.08 2.37 3.29
CA CYS A 36 -2.39 3.68 2.73
C CYS A 36 -3.38 3.51 1.56
N VAL A 37 -4.57 4.11 1.68
CA VAL A 37 -5.64 3.98 0.68
C VAL A 37 -5.47 5.05 -0.40
N VAL A 38 -5.53 4.63 -1.66
CA VAL A 38 -5.27 5.47 -2.85
C VAL A 38 -6.36 5.26 -3.92
N PRO A 39 -6.67 6.28 -4.74
CA PRO A 39 -7.70 6.20 -5.77
C PRO A 39 -7.18 5.47 -7.03
N GLY A 40 -6.76 4.21 -6.87
CA GLY A 40 -6.28 3.35 -7.95
C GLY A 40 -4.75 3.18 -8.00
N GLY A 41 -4.33 2.23 -8.84
CA GLY A 41 -2.93 1.76 -8.90
C GLY A 41 -1.94 2.83 -9.33
N ARG A 42 -2.26 3.61 -10.38
CA ARG A 42 -1.38 4.67 -10.89
C ARG A 42 -1.13 5.77 -9.86
N ALA A 43 -2.17 6.26 -9.21
CA ALA A 43 -2.04 7.25 -8.14
C ALA A 43 -1.25 6.70 -6.94
N GLY A 44 -1.43 5.42 -6.62
CA GLY A 44 -0.62 4.71 -5.61
C GLY A 44 0.85 4.64 -5.97
N LEU A 45 1.16 4.20 -7.19
CA LEU A 45 2.53 4.08 -7.67
C LEU A 45 3.23 5.44 -7.73
N THR A 46 2.55 6.48 -8.23
CA THR A 46 3.08 7.86 -8.18
C THR A 46 3.43 8.29 -6.77
N ARG A 47 2.59 7.96 -5.76
CA ARG A 47 2.87 8.30 -4.36
C ARG A 47 4.09 7.57 -3.81
N VAL A 48 4.26 6.29 -4.16
CA VAL A 48 5.44 5.50 -3.75
C VAL A 48 6.71 6.06 -4.39
N MET A 49 6.70 6.32 -5.70
CA MET A 49 7.85 6.90 -6.41
C MET A 49 8.23 8.27 -5.86
N ALA A 50 7.23 9.12 -5.56
CA ALA A 50 7.48 10.42 -4.94
C ALA A 50 8.12 10.33 -3.54
N ALA A 51 7.85 9.25 -2.79
CA ALA A 51 8.47 9.02 -1.48
C ALA A 51 9.90 8.47 -1.56
N LEU A 52 10.24 7.78 -2.65
CA LEU A 52 11.58 7.20 -2.89
C LEU A 52 12.59 8.24 -3.40
N GLY A 53 12.12 9.29 -4.10
CA GLY A 53 12.96 10.33 -4.66
C GLY A 53 13.64 9.93 -5.98
N ASP A 54 14.73 10.61 -6.32
CA ASP A 54 15.44 10.41 -7.59
C ASP A 54 16.26 9.11 -7.56
N ILE A 55 15.65 8.01 -8.00
CA ILE A 55 16.26 6.68 -8.08
C ILE A 55 15.95 5.98 -9.41
N SER A 56 16.81 5.06 -9.82
CA SER A 56 16.57 4.21 -11.00
C SER A 56 15.78 2.97 -10.59
N VAL A 57 14.63 2.74 -11.23
CA VAL A 57 13.74 1.59 -10.97
C VAL A 57 13.59 0.74 -12.22
N GLY A 58 13.70 -0.59 -12.07
CA GLY A 58 13.45 -1.53 -13.16
C GLY A 58 11.95 -1.85 -13.32
N PHE A 59 11.51 -2.05 -14.56
CA PHE A 59 10.17 -2.53 -14.89
C PHE A 59 10.25 -3.60 -15.99
N PHE A 60 9.20 -4.41 -16.11
CA PHE A 60 9.14 -5.49 -17.11
C PHE A 60 8.52 -5.00 -18.42
N THR A 61 9.00 -5.54 -19.55
CA THR A 61 8.45 -5.28 -20.89
C THR A 61 7.73 -6.51 -21.45
N PRO A 62 6.60 -6.36 -22.16
CA PRO A 62 5.92 -5.10 -22.44
C PRO A 62 5.26 -4.56 -21.17
N ASP A 63 5.41 -3.26 -20.98
CA ASP A 63 4.79 -2.58 -19.85
C ASP A 63 3.28 -2.48 -20.12
N TYR A 64 2.47 -2.96 -19.19
CA TYR A 64 1.00 -2.89 -19.25
C TYR A 64 0.43 -1.85 -18.28
N THR A 65 1.25 -0.89 -17.87
CA THR A 65 0.85 0.24 -17.01
C THR A 65 0.00 1.28 -17.75
#